data_AF-A0A399EC07-F1
#
_entry.id   AF-A0A399EC07-F1
#
_cell.length_a   1.000
_cell.length_b   1.000
_cell.length_c   1.000
_cell.angle_alpha   90.00
_cell.angle_beta   90.00
_cell.angle_gamma   90.00
#
_symmetry.space_group_name_H-M   'P 1'
#
loop_
_entity.id
_entity.type
_entity.pdbx_description
1 polymer ?
#
loop_
_entity_poly.entity_id
_entity_poly.type
_entity_poly.pdbx_seq_one_letter_code
_entity_poly.pdbx_strand_id
1 'polypeptide(L)'
;MVWFGELLPEGAFDRALEAFAACEVALVIGTSGEVEPAASLGRVAYHSGAYLIEINPEPTPLSPIADCSLRMGAVEGMAALLSAFS
;
A
#
# COMPACT_ATOMS: atom_id res chain seq x y z
N MET A 1 -3.92 -18.57 1.39
CA MET A 1 -5.04 -17.78 1.95
C MET A 1 -4.94 -17.86 3.46
N VAL A 2 -5.26 -16.76 4.15
CA VAL A 2 -5.39 -16.72 5.61
C VAL A 2 -6.84 -16.34 5.88
N TRP A 3 -7.51 -17.03 6.78
CA TRP A 3 -8.90 -16.73 7.13
C TRP A 3 -8.98 -15.69 8.24
N PHE A 4 -10.12 -15.02 8.38
CA PHE A 4 -10.32 -14.08 9.48
C PHE A 4 -10.20 -14.79 10.84
N GLY A 5 -9.41 -14.20 11.73
CA GLY A 5 -9.11 -14.77 13.05
C GLY A 5 -7.95 -15.76 13.06
N GLU A 6 -7.42 -16.15 11.89
CA GLU A 6 -6.17 -16.90 11.83
C GLU A 6 -4.97 -15.97 11.95
N LEU A 7 -3.89 -16.51 12.52
CA LEU A 7 -2.61 -15.83 12.55
C LEU A 7 -2.04 -15.77 11.13
N LEU A 8 -1.39 -14.64 10.82
CA LEU A 8 -0.57 -14.56 9.62
C LEU A 8 0.58 -15.57 9.69
N PRO A 9 1.08 -16.04 8.54
CA PRO A 9 2.28 -16.87 8.49
C PRO A 9 3.42 -16.23 9.26
N GLU A 10 4.15 -17.04 10.02
CA GLU A 10 5.22 -16.57 10.91
C GLU A 10 6.25 -15.72 10.16
N GLY A 11 6.56 -14.54 10.73
CA GLY A 11 7.50 -13.57 10.18
C GLY A 11 7.08 -12.92 8.85
N ALA A 12 5.96 -13.27 8.24
CA ALA A 12 5.53 -12.65 6.98
C ALA A 12 5.18 -11.17 7.18
N PHE A 13 4.51 -10.86 8.29
CA PHE A 13 4.17 -9.49 8.63
C PHE A 13 5.41 -8.67 9.03
N ASP A 14 6.31 -9.25 9.82
CA ASP A 14 7.53 -8.57 10.26
C ASP A 14 8.42 -8.19 9.07
N ARG A 15 8.61 -9.09 8.10
CA ARG A 15 9.33 -8.77 6.86
C ARG A 15 8.65 -7.67 6.06
N ALA A 16 7.33 -7.62 6.04
CA ALA A 16 6.59 -6.56 5.36
C ALA A 16 6.77 -5.22 6.09
N LEU A 17 6.73 -5.21 7.42
CA LEU A 17 7.01 -4.03 8.23
C LEU A 17 8.42 -3.49 7.96
N GLU A 18 9.43 -4.36 7.99
CA GLU A 18 10.83 -3.98 7.70
C GLU A 18 10.96 -3.37 6.30
N ALA A 19 10.34 -4.00 5.29
CA ALA A 19 10.37 -3.50 3.92
C ALA A 19 9.68 -2.14 3.77
N PHE A 20 8.51 -1.94 4.39
CA PHE A 20 7.79 -0.66 4.33
C PHE A 20 8.46 0.42 5.18
N ALA A 21 9.14 0.06 6.28
CA ALA A 21 9.86 1.04 7.10
C ALA A 21 11.17 1.52 6.44
N ALA A 22 11.75 0.71 5.54
CA ALA A 22 13.03 1.03 4.89
C ALA A 22 12.88 1.51 3.44
N CYS A 23 11.67 1.52 2.86
CA CYS A 23 11.48 1.91 1.47
C CYS A 23 11.55 3.43 1.26
N GLU A 24 11.95 3.84 0.06
CA GLU A 24 11.90 5.25 -0.36
C GLU A 24 10.56 5.59 -1.01
N VAL A 25 9.89 4.59 -1.60
CA VAL A 25 8.59 4.71 -2.24
C VAL A 25 7.74 3.50 -1.85
N ALA A 26 6.50 3.75 -1.44
CA ALA A 26 5.51 2.71 -1.14
C ALA A 26 4.32 2.83 -2.11
N LEU A 27 3.95 1.72 -2.73
CA LEU A 27 2.78 1.62 -3.60
C LEU A 27 1.70 0.78 -2.91
N VAL A 28 0.53 1.35 -2.67
CA VAL A 28 -0.65 0.66 -2.15
C VAL A 28 -1.72 0.64 -3.23
N ILE A 29 -2.02 -0.56 -3.74
CA ILE A 29 -2.77 -0.73 -5.00
C ILE A 29 -3.96 -1.68 -4.77
N GLY A 30 -5.15 -1.27 -5.19
CA GLY A 30 -6.31 -2.16 -5.31
C GLY A 30 -6.79 -2.78 -3.99
N THR A 31 -6.74 -2.03 -2.89
CA THR A 31 -7.21 -2.44 -1.56
C THR A 31 -8.05 -1.33 -0.94
N SER A 32 -9.02 -1.68 -0.09
CA SER A 32 -9.76 -0.69 0.69
C SER A 32 -8.93 -0.08 1.82
N GLY A 33 -7.81 -0.72 2.20
CA GLY A 33 -6.94 -0.22 3.28
C GLY A 33 -7.56 -0.33 4.68
N GLU A 34 -8.51 -1.25 4.89
CA GLU A 34 -9.24 -1.39 6.17
C GLU A 34 -8.89 -2.65 6.97
N VAL A 35 -8.37 -3.68 6.31
CA VAL A 35 -8.12 -4.98 6.95
C VAL A 35 -6.74 -5.00 7.60
N GLU A 36 -6.73 -5.00 8.93
CA GLU A 36 -5.51 -5.13 9.72
C GLU A 36 -4.99 -6.59 9.76
N PRO A 37 -3.67 -6.79 9.88
CA PRO A 37 -2.64 -5.77 10.12
C PRO A 37 -2.03 -5.18 8.82
N ALA A 38 -2.44 -5.67 7.64
CA ALA A 38 -1.86 -5.25 6.36
C ALA A 38 -2.14 -3.77 6.03
N ALA A 39 -3.32 -3.26 6.41
CA ALA A 39 -3.70 -1.86 6.25
C ALA A 39 -2.70 -0.87 6.88
N SER A 40 -2.05 -1.26 7.99
CA SER A 40 -1.06 -0.44 8.66
C SER A 40 0.24 -0.22 7.87
N LEU A 41 0.57 -1.07 6.90
CA LEU A 41 1.86 -1.01 6.17
C LEU A 41 2.05 0.34 5.45
N GLY A 42 1.03 0.84 4.76
CA GLY A 42 1.10 2.15 4.08
C GLY A 42 1.38 3.30 5.04
N ARG A 43 0.82 3.26 6.26
CA ARG A 43 1.11 4.22 7.32
C ARG A 43 2.55 4.09 7.81
N VAL A 44 3.08 2.87 7.95
CA VAL A 44 4.47 2.64 8.38
C VAL A 44 5.44 3.31 7.39
N ALA A 45 5.23 3.12 6.09
CA ALA A 45 6.04 3.78 5.06
C ALA A 45 5.95 5.31 5.15
N TYR A 46 4.74 5.87 5.24
CA TYR A 46 4.55 7.32 5.42
C TYR A 46 5.30 7.88 6.65
N HIS A 47 5.17 7.23 7.81
CA HIS A 47 5.86 7.70 9.03
C HIS A 47 7.38 7.53 8.95
N SER A 48 7.87 6.64 8.09
CA SER A 48 9.29 6.44 7.83
C SER A 48 9.85 7.41 6.79
N GLY A 49 9.00 8.28 6.22
CA GLY A 49 9.39 9.31 5.25
C GLY A 49 9.40 8.84 3.80
N ALA A 50 8.84 7.66 3.50
CA ALA A 50 8.71 7.18 2.13
C ALA A 50 7.65 7.98 1.37
N TYR A 51 7.84 8.14 0.06
CA TYR A 51 6.84 8.70 -0.84
C TYR A 51 5.70 7.68 -1.04
N LEU A 52 4.50 8.01 -0.59
CA LEU A 52 3.35 7.10 -0.59
C LEU A 52 2.46 7.33 -1.82
N ILE A 53 2.36 6.31 -2.67
CA ILE A 53 1.50 6.28 -3.85
C ILE A 53 0.32 5.35 -3.58
N GLU A 54 -0.89 5.87 -3.74
CA GLU A 54 -2.12 5.10 -3.71
C GLU A 54 -2.68 4.95 -5.13
N ILE A 55 -3.07 3.73 -5.51
CA ILE A 55 -3.79 3.45 -6.76
C ILE A 55 -5.08 2.71 -6.41
N ASN A 56 -6.19 3.45 -6.36
CA ASN A 56 -7.50 2.90 -6.08
C ASN A 56 -8.60 3.83 -6.61
N PRO A 57 -9.70 3.31 -7.19
CA PRO A 57 -10.79 4.16 -7.71
C PRO A 57 -11.41 5.03 -6.62
N GLU A 58 -11.66 4.42 -5.46
CA GLU A 58 -12.25 5.09 -4.30
C GLU A 58 -11.17 5.49 -3.28
N PRO A 59 -11.37 6.59 -2.53
CA PRO A 59 -10.51 6.94 -1.41
C PRO A 59 -10.45 5.83 -0.36
N THR A 60 -9.30 5.70 0.30
CA THR A 60 -9.06 4.80 1.44
C THR A 60 -8.62 5.60 2.66
N PRO A 61 -8.46 4.98 3.84
CA PRO A 61 -7.85 5.63 4.99
C PRO A 61 -6.43 6.18 4.75
N LEU A 62 -5.73 5.73 3.70
CA LEU A 62 -4.41 6.25 3.32
C LEU A 62 -4.47 7.50 2.42
N SER A 63 -5.59 7.77 1.75
CA SER A 63 -5.71 8.90 0.82
C SER A 63 -5.33 10.26 1.41
N PRO A 64 -5.63 10.60 2.68
CA PRO A 64 -5.24 11.88 3.26
C PRO A 64 -3.74 12.05 3.48
N ILE A 65 -2.98 10.95 3.51
CA ILE A 65 -1.53 10.94 3.76
C ILE A 65 -0.72 10.51 2.53
N ALA A 66 -1.37 10.08 1.45
CA ALA A 66 -0.72 9.71 0.21
C ALA A 66 -0.20 10.96 -0.51
N ASP A 67 1.07 10.96 -0.90
CA ASP A 67 1.67 12.02 -1.69
C ASP A 67 1.11 12.07 -3.13
N CYS A 68 0.73 10.90 -3.65
CA CYS A 68 0.08 10.76 -4.95
C CYS A 68 -1.07 9.76 -4.86
N SER A 69 -2.19 10.11 -5.48
CA SER A 69 -3.37 9.26 -5.55
C SER A 69 -3.86 9.15 -6.99
N LEU A 70 -3.77 7.96 -7.57
CA LEU A 70 -4.35 7.63 -8.87
C LEU A 70 -5.74 7.03 -8.68
N ARG A 71 -6.78 7.80 -9.04
CA ARG A 71 -8.19 7.39 -8.95
C ARG A 71 -8.58 6.53 -10.15
N MET A 72 -7.97 5.35 -10.23
CA MET A 72 -8.09 4.39 -11.32
C MET A 72 -8.13 2.96 -10.77
N GLY A 73 -8.60 2.02 -11.59
CA GLY A 73 -8.49 0.59 -11.27
C GLY A 73 -7.01 0.16 -11.19
N ALA A 74 -6.71 -0.86 -10.39
CA ALA A 74 -5.33 -1.32 -10.15
C ALA A 74 -4.51 -1.54 -11.44
N VAL A 75 -5.11 -2.24 -12.42
CA VAL A 75 -4.46 -2.54 -13.71
C VAL A 75 -4.25 -1.26 -14.53
N GLU A 76 -5.27 -0.43 -14.64
CA GLU A 76 -5.25 0.82 -15.40
C GLU A 76 -4.23 1.80 -14.82
N GLY A 77 -4.27 2.03 -13.51
CA GLY A 77 -3.36 2.95 -12.82
C GLY A 77 -1.91 2.48 -12.86
N MET A 78 -1.66 1.17 -12.74
CA MET A 78 -0.30 0.63 -12.89
C MET A 78 0.21 0.76 -14.33
N ALA A 79 -0.64 0.53 -15.33
CA ALA A 79 -0.27 0.73 -16.74
C ALA A 79 0.07 2.21 -17.03
N ALA A 80 -0.74 3.14 -16.50
CA ALA A 80 -0.48 4.57 -16.62
C ALA A 80 0.85 4.95 -15.97
N LEU A 81 1.12 4.46 -14.76
CA LEU A 81 2.38 4.71 -14.05
C LEU A 81 3.58 4.17 -14.85
N LEU A 82 3.52 2.94 -15.38
CA LEU A 82 4.61 2.37 -16.19
C LEU A 82 4.87 3.17 -17.47
N SER A 83 3.81 3.65 -18.14
CA SER A 83 3.93 4.44 -19.38
C SER A 83 4.63 5.78 -19.19
N ALA A 84 4.70 6.30 -17.96
CA ALA A 84 5.40 7.54 -17.65
C ALA A 84 6.93 7.37 -17.58
N PHE A 85 7.43 6.13 -17.50
CA PHE A 85 8.86 5.80 -17.40
C PHE A 85 9.44 5.14 -18.67
N SER A 86 8.61 4.93 -19.70
CA SER A 86 9.01 4.43 -21.02
C SER A 86 9.30 5.57 -21.99
#